data_AF-A0A238BJ50-F1
#
_entry.id   AF-A0A238BJ50-F1
#
_cell.length_a   1.000
_cell.length_b   1.000
_cell.length_c   1.000
_cell.angle_alpha   90.00
_cell.angle_beta   90.00
_cell.angle_gamma   90.00
#
_symmetry.space_group_name_H-M   'P 1'
#
loop_
_entity.id
_entity.type
_entity.pdbx_description
1 polymer ?
#
loop_
_entity_poly.entity_id
_entity_poly.type
_entity_poly.pdbx_seq_one_letter_code
_entity_poly.pdbx_strand_id
1 'polypeptide(L)'
;MVINDATYLLDESLLALKKIHDIETLKESNEWSNLGDEERQMKEEALLEAKRGVRNWLILGRDTLDLFTYLTADAPEPFYEPLLGERLASMLDYNVSQLCGPKCTELKVRDAVRRFMWEPRALLQQIVNVYLNLSSEKFAECIANDE
;
A
#
# COMPACT_ATOMS: atom_id res chain seq x y z
N MET A 1 8.78 -14.36 -1.72
CA MET A 1 9.18 -13.46 -0.62
C MET A 1 8.84 -12.04 -1.04
N VAL A 2 9.60 -11.40 -1.94
CA VAL A 2 9.35 -10.02 -2.41
C VAL A 2 7.92 -9.72 -2.92
N ILE A 3 7.30 -10.64 -3.66
CA ILE A 3 5.91 -10.45 -4.16
C ILE A 3 4.91 -10.38 -3.00
N ASN A 4 5.00 -11.28 -2.03
CA ASN A 4 4.09 -11.26 -0.87
C ASN A 4 4.38 -10.07 0.06
N ASP A 5 5.64 -9.62 0.09
CA ASP A 5 6.06 -8.49 0.89
C ASP A 5 5.40 -7.19 0.39
N ALA A 6 5.22 -7.00 -0.93
CA ALA A 6 4.55 -5.82 -1.48
C ALA A 6 3.09 -5.68 -1.02
N THR A 7 2.32 -6.79 -1.05
CA THR A 7 0.93 -6.85 -0.56
C THR A 7 0.86 -6.50 0.92
N TYR A 8 1.72 -7.12 1.73
CA TYR A 8 1.78 -6.88 3.16
C TYR A 8 2.16 -5.43 3.49
N LEU A 9 3.15 -4.87 2.79
CA LEU A 9 3.63 -3.51 2.99
C LEU A 9 2.53 -2.47 2.70
N LEU A 10 1.74 -2.66 1.64
CA LEU A 10 0.64 -1.74 1.34
C LEU A 10 -0.45 -1.80 2.41
N ASP A 11 -0.83 -3.00 2.84
CA ASP A 11 -1.86 -3.18 3.87
C ASP A 11 -1.46 -2.56 5.21
N GLU A 12 -0.26 -2.85 5.70
CA GLU A 12 0.26 -2.25 6.95
C GLU A 12 0.35 -0.73 6.84
N SER A 13 0.74 -0.23 5.68
CA SER A 13 0.77 1.22 5.42
C SER A 13 -0.62 1.84 5.51
N LEU A 14 -1.62 1.25 4.86
CA LEU A 14 -3.00 1.73 4.90
C LEU A 14 -3.60 1.66 6.32
N LEU A 15 -3.34 0.56 7.05
CA LEU A 15 -3.78 0.40 8.44
C LEU A 15 -3.15 1.46 9.35
N ALA A 16 -1.85 1.72 9.23
CA ALA A 16 -1.19 2.75 10.02
C ALA A 16 -1.65 4.16 9.64
N LEU A 17 -1.83 4.47 8.35
CA LEU A 17 -2.39 5.75 7.92
C LEU A 17 -3.79 5.96 8.48
N LYS A 18 -4.64 4.92 8.47
CA LYS A 18 -5.98 4.99 9.06
C LYS A 18 -5.91 5.25 10.56
N LYS A 19 -5.06 4.52 11.28
CA LYS A 19 -4.85 4.73 12.72
C LYS A 19 -4.35 6.15 13.03
N ILE A 20 -3.46 6.69 12.21
CA ILE A 20 -3.00 8.09 12.33
C ILE A 20 -4.18 9.04 12.12
N HIS A 21 -4.98 8.83 11.07
CA HIS A 21 -6.15 9.66 10.78
C HIS A 21 -7.17 9.65 11.91
N ASP A 22 -7.53 8.46 12.41
CA ASP A 22 -8.53 8.30 13.47
C ASP A 22 -8.09 8.98 14.78
N ILE A 23 -6.82 8.79 15.17
CA ILE A 23 -6.28 9.42 16.39
C ILE A 23 -6.15 10.94 16.20
N GLU A 24 -5.67 11.43 15.06
CA GLU A 24 -5.56 12.87 14.81
C GLU A 24 -6.92 13.55 14.77
N THR A 25 -7.93 12.90 14.18
CA THR A 25 -9.32 13.40 14.16
C THR A 25 -9.92 13.41 15.57
N LEU A 26 -9.67 12.37 16.37
CA LEU A 26 -10.11 12.33 17.76
C LEU A 26 -9.46 13.44 18.59
N LYS A 27 -8.17 13.73 18.39
CA LYS A 27 -7.46 14.83 19.07
C LYS A 27 -8.03 16.21 18.76
N GLU A 28 -8.62 16.37 17.58
CA GLU A 28 -9.28 17.62 17.17
C GLU A 28 -10.73 17.72 17.64
N SER A 29 -11.33 16.62 18.10
CA SER A 29 -12.68 16.61 18.65
C SER A 29 -12.67 16.95 20.14
N ASN A 30 -13.81 17.45 20.64
CA ASN A 30 -14.00 17.67 22.08
C ASN A 30 -13.98 16.37 22.90
N GLU A 31 -14.00 15.20 22.25
CA GLU A 31 -13.96 13.89 22.90
C GLU A 31 -12.56 13.59 23.46
N TRP A 32 -11.49 14.14 22.88
CA TRP A 32 -10.14 13.96 23.39
C TRP A 32 -9.97 14.44 24.84
N SER A 33 -10.59 15.57 25.17
CA SER A 33 -10.56 16.14 26.51
C SER A 33 -11.37 15.32 27.53
N ASN A 34 -12.28 14.47 27.06
CA ASN A 34 -13.07 13.57 27.91
C ASN A 34 -12.35 12.25 28.22
N LEU A 35 -11.24 11.95 27.53
CA LEU A 35 -10.45 10.75 27.76
C LEU A 35 -9.57 10.88 29.02
N GLY A 36 -9.44 9.77 29.75
CA GLY A 36 -8.50 9.67 30.87
C GLY A 36 -7.04 9.87 30.44
N ASP A 37 -6.18 10.29 31.37
CA ASP A 37 -4.76 10.55 31.08
C ASP A 37 -4.03 9.30 30.55
N GLU A 38 -4.31 8.12 31.13
CA GLU A 38 -3.74 6.84 30.67
C GLU A 38 -4.14 6.52 29.23
N GLU A 39 -5.42 6.69 28.87
CA GLU A 39 -5.90 6.40 27.52
C GLU A 39 -5.32 7.37 26.49
N ARG A 40 -5.18 8.66 26.85
CA ARG A 40 -4.51 9.65 26.00
C ARG A 40 -3.05 9.26 25.75
N GLN A 41 -2.33 8.86 26.79
CA GLN A 41 -0.94 8.45 26.66
C GLN A 41 -0.79 7.21 25.75
N MET A 42 -1.63 6.19 25.93
CA MET A 42 -1.63 5.00 25.06
C MET A 42 -1.90 5.35 23.59
N LYS A 43 -2.86 6.25 23.31
CA LYS A 43 -3.15 6.69 21.94
C LYS A 43 -2.00 7.51 21.35
N GLU A 44 -1.31 8.33 22.13
CA GLU A 44 -0.14 9.09 21.66
C GLU A 44 1.06 8.19 21.33
N GLU A 45 1.34 7.19 22.16
CA GLU A 45 2.38 6.20 21.89
C GLU A 45 2.06 5.41 20.62
N ALA A 46 0.81 4.96 20.50
CA ALA A 46 0.34 4.24 19.32
C ALA A 46 0.39 5.09 18.04
N LEU A 47 0.14 6.40 18.14
CA LEU A 47 0.27 7.35 17.04
C LEU A 47 1.73 7.51 16.61
N LEU A 48 2.64 7.63 17.57
CA LEU A 48 4.06 7.81 17.30
C LEU A 48 4.66 6.58 16.62
N GLU A 49 4.27 5.39 17.07
CA GLU A 49 4.68 4.13 16.45
C GLU A 49 4.14 4.00 15.03
N ALA A 50 2.85 4.26 14.81
CA ALA A 50 2.25 4.22 13.48
C ALA A 50 2.94 5.20 12.51
N LYS A 51 3.29 6.41 12.97
CA LYS A 51 4.01 7.40 12.15
C LYS A 51 5.41 6.96 11.75
N ARG A 52 6.09 6.17 12.58
CA ARG A 52 7.43 5.64 12.28
C ARG A 52 7.36 4.47 11.32
N GLY A 53 6.45 3.52 11.57
CA GLY A 53 6.26 2.34 10.74
C GLY A 53 5.82 2.69 9.31
N VAL A 54 4.79 3.53 9.18
CA VAL A 54 4.16 3.84 7.89
C VAL A 54 5.14 4.39 6.86
N ARG A 55 6.07 5.25 7.27
CA ARG A 55 7.03 5.85 6.35
C ARG A 55 7.99 4.78 5.79
N ASN A 56 8.45 3.88 6.64
CA ASN A 56 9.37 2.82 6.20
C ASN A 56 8.67 1.84 5.27
N TRP A 57 7.43 1.44 5.60
CA TRP A 57 6.66 0.52 4.76
C TRP A 57 6.33 1.12 3.39
N LEU A 58 5.98 2.42 3.34
CA LEU A 58 5.69 3.09 2.07
C LEU A 58 6.93 3.22 1.18
N ILE A 59 8.09 3.54 1.75
CA ILE A 59 9.35 3.60 0.99
C ILE A 59 9.67 2.21 0.42
N LEU A 60 9.62 1.17 1.25
CA LEU A 60 9.90 -0.21 0.81
C LEU A 60 8.90 -0.70 -0.24
N GLY A 61 7.61 -0.40 -0.07
CA GLY A 61 6.57 -0.76 -1.03
C GLY A 61 6.80 -0.08 -2.37
N ARG A 62 7.14 1.21 -2.36
CA ARG A 62 7.46 1.98 -3.57
C ARG A 62 8.70 1.43 -4.28
N ASP A 63 9.80 1.22 -3.55
CA ASP A 63 11.05 0.71 -4.13
C ASP A 63 10.86 -0.71 -4.70
N THR A 64 10.01 -1.52 -4.07
CA THR A 64 9.63 -2.86 -4.57
C THR A 64 8.85 -2.78 -5.87
N LEU A 65 7.88 -1.87 -5.99
CA LEU A 65 7.14 -1.65 -7.24
C LEU A 65 8.03 -1.07 -8.34
N ASP A 66 8.96 -0.18 -8.01
CA ASP A 66 9.97 0.33 -8.95
C ASP A 66 10.84 -0.81 -9.48
N LEU A 67 11.28 -1.73 -8.62
CA LEU A 67 12.01 -2.92 -9.03
C LEU A 67 11.19 -3.80 -9.99
N PHE A 68 9.91 -4.07 -9.69
CA PHE A 68 9.05 -4.83 -10.60
C PHE A 68 8.85 -4.10 -11.93
N THR A 69 8.69 -2.78 -11.91
CA THR A 69 8.56 -1.99 -13.14
C THR A 69 9.81 -2.12 -14.01
N TYR A 70 11.00 -2.06 -13.40
CA TYR A 70 12.27 -2.24 -14.10
C TYR A 70 12.45 -3.67 -14.64
N LEU A 71 12.22 -4.69 -13.81
CA LEU A 71 12.38 -6.08 -14.21
C LEU A 71 11.41 -6.49 -15.32
N THR A 72 10.15 -6.05 -15.25
CA THR A 72 9.16 -6.37 -16.27
C THR A 72 9.40 -5.63 -17.58
N ALA A 73 10.07 -4.48 -17.57
CA ALA A 73 10.45 -3.78 -18.79
C ALA A 73 11.63 -4.46 -19.50
N ASP A 74 12.65 -4.91 -18.75
CA ASP A 74 13.90 -5.43 -19.32
C ASP A 74 13.91 -6.95 -19.51
N ALA A 75 13.18 -7.71 -18.68
CA ALA A 75 13.14 -9.16 -18.68
C ALA A 75 11.75 -9.70 -18.28
N PRO A 76 10.73 -9.58 -19.16
CA PRO A 76 9.37 -10.03 -18.88
C PRO A 76 9.20 -11.56 -18.88
N GLU A 77 10.09 -12.30 -19.53
CA GLU A 77 9.95 -13.75 -19.77
C GLU A 77 9.69 -14.59 -18.52
N PRO A 78 10.36 -14.36 -17.36
CA PRO A 78 10.11 -15.12 -16.14
C PRO A 78 8.70 -14.95 -15.58
N PHE A 79 8.03 -13.83 -15.89
CA PHE A 79 6.68 -13.53 -15.39
C PHE A 79 5.58 -14.15 -16.27
N TYR A 80 5.94 -14.79 -17.39
CA TYR A 80 5.02 -15.59 -18.19
C TYR A 80 4.94 -17.05 -17.72
N GLU A 81 5.79 -17.46 -16.78
CA GLU A 81 5.72 -18.78 -16.16
C GLU A 81 4.61 -18.80 -15.10
N PRO A 82 3.73 -19.81 -15.08
CA PRO A 82 2.53 -19.82 -14.24
C PRO A 82 2.79 -19.49 -12.77
N LEU A 83 3.85 -20.06 -12.19
CA LEU A 83 4.17 -19.86 -10.78
C LEU A 83 4.49 -18.40 -10.41
N LEU A 84 5.18 -17.67 -11.30
CA LEU A 84 5.57 -16.28 -11.06
C LEU A 84 4.52 -15.31 -11.58
N GLY A 85 3.91 -15.62 -12.72
CA GLY A 85 2.83 -14.85 -13.34
C GLY A 85 1.60 -14.77 -12.44
N GLU A 86 1.10 -15.91 -11.95
CA GLU A 86 -0.07 -15.95 -11.05
C GLU A 86 0.21 -15.17 -9.76
N ARG A 87 1.37 -15.37 -9.12
CA ARG A 87 1.70 -14.63 -7.88
C ARG A 87 1.80 -13.14 -8.10
N LEU A 88 2.38 -12.71 -9.22
CA LEU A 88 2.49 -11.30 -9.56
C LEU A 88 1.11 -10.72 -9.87
N ALA A 89 0.29 -11.42 -10.65
CA ALA A 89 -1.09 -11.02 -10.96
C ALA A 89 -1.90 -10.82 -9.66
N SER A 90 -1.97 -11.82 -8.79
CA SER A 90 -2.67 -11.72 -7.50
C SER A 90 -2.17 -10.55 -6.64
N MET A 91 -0.87 -10.29 -6.64
CA MET A 91 -0.30 -9.15 -5.89
C MET A 91 -0.73 -7.81 -6.50
N LEU A 92 -0.68 -7.67 -7.83
CA LEU A 92 -1.06 -6.43 -8.50
C LEU A 92 -2.57 -6.20 -8.34
N ASP A 93 -3.40 -7.22 -8.56
CA ASP A 93 -4.87 -7.14 -8.47
C ASP A 93 -5.30 -6.78 -7.05
N TYR A 94 -4.70 -7.41 -6.04
CA TYR A 94 -4.92 -7.04 -4.65
C TYR A 94 -4.54 -5.59 -4.36
N ASN A 95 -3.35 -5.15 -4.78
CA ASN A 95 -2.91 -3.77 -4.54
C ASN A 95 -3.80 -2.74 -5.23
N VAL A 96 -4.26 -3.01 -6.46
CA VAL A 96 -5.26 -2.18 -7.15
C VAL A 96 -6.57 -2.13 -6.34
N SER A 97 -7.05 -3.27 -5.85
CA SER A 97 -8.27 -3.34 -5.03
C SER A 97 -8.17 -2.48 -3.76
N GLN A 98 -7.02 -2.46 -3.10
CA GLN A 98 -6.82 -1.66 -1.89
C GLN A 98 -6.73 -0.16 -2.23
N LEU A 99 -6.02 0.22 -3.29
CA LEU A 99 -5.86 1.62 -3.70
C LEU A 99 -7.15 2.24 -4.25
N CYS A 100 -7.94 1.46 -4.98
CA CYS A 100 -9.22 1.88 -5.54
C CYS A 100 -10.39 1.65 -4.57
N GLY A 101 -10.16 0.94 -3.47
CA GLY A 101 -11.18 0.60 -2.48
C GLY A 101 -11.56 1.74 -1.53
N PRO A 102 -12.63 1.56 -0.73
CA PRO A 102 -13.10 2.53 0.26
C PRO A 102 -12.01 2.88 1.29
N LYS A 103 -11.20 1.88 1.67
CA LYS A 103 -10.10 2.06 2.65
C LYS A 103 -9.11 3.15 2.26
N CYS A 104 -8.77 3.27 0.97
CA CYS A 104 -7.84 4.30 0.49
C CYS A 104 -8.57 5.59 0.10
N THR A 105 -9.75 5.49 -0.51
CA THR A 105 -10.50 6.67 -0.99
C THR A 105 -11.09 7.52 0.14
N GLU A 106 -11.44 6.92 1.28
CA GLU A 106 -11.94 7.63 2.46
C GLU A 106 -10.80 8.20 3.33
N LEU A 107 -9.58 7.70 3.15
CA LEU A 107 -8.43 8.03 3.97
C LEU A 107 -7.89 9.43 3.65
N LYS A 108 -8.19 10.41 4.52
CA LYS A 108 -7.73 11.80 4.39
C LYS A 108 -6.71 12.16 5.45
N VAL A 109 -5.45 11.82 5.20
CA VAL A 109 -4.34 12.21 6.08
C VAL A 109 -3.81 13.59 5.67
N ARG A 110 -3.72 14.52 6.63
CA ARG A 110 -3.16 15.86 6.37
C ARG A 110 -1.69 15.76 6.01
N ASP A 111 -1.29 16.48 4.97
CA ASP A 111 0.07 16.53 4.44
C ASP A 111 0.69 15.14 4.21
N ALA A 112 -0.12 14.15 3.81
CA ALA A 112 0.29 12.75 3.70
C ALA A 112 1.55 12.55 2.82
N VAL A 113 1.65 13.30 1.71
CA VAL A 113 2.83 13.29 0.82
C VAL A 113 4.08 13.77 1.55
N ARG A 114 4.03 14.92 2.23
CA ARG A 114 5.19 15.51 2.90
C ARG A 114 5.61 14.74 4.16
N ARG A 115 4.64 14.20 4.89
CA ARG A 115 4.86 13.53 6.18
C ARG A 115 5.25 12.07 6.01
N PHE A 116 4.66 11.39 5.03
CA PHE A 116 4.74 9.93 4.92
C PHE A 116 5.10 9.45 3.51
N MET A 117 5.30 10.36 2.53
CA MET A 117 5.49 10.01 1.12
C MET A 117 4.33 9.19 0.55
N TRP A 118 3.12 9.41 1.07
CA TRP A 118 1.93 8.72 0.60
C TRP A 118 1.38 9.36 -0.66
N GLU A 119 1.66 8.73 -1.80
CA GLU A 119 1.20 9.15 -3.13
C GLU A 119 0.45 7.99 -3.82
N PRO A 120 -0.83 7.74 -3.46
CA PRO A 120 -1.59 6.59 -3.96
C PRO A 120 -1.73 6.57 -5.48
N ARG A 121 -1.77 7.76 -6.12
CA ARG A 121 -1.80 7.88 -7.58
C ARG A 121 -0.49 7.45 -8.24
N ALA A 122 0.64 7.77 -7.62
CA ALA A 122 1.96 7.37 -8.15
C ALA A 122 2.16 5.86 -8.00
N LEU A 123 1.75 5.29 -6.87
CA LEU A 123 1.76 3.83 -6.65
C LEU A 123 0.87 3.10 -7.66
N LEU A 124 -0.35 3.60 -7.89
CA LEU A 124 -1.25 3.03 -8.88
C LEU A 124 -0.65 3.13 -10.30
N GLN A 125 0.01 4.23 -10.62
CA GLN A 125 0.69 4.39 -11.91
C GLN A 125 1.82 3.37 -12.09
N GLN A 126 2.63 3.12 -11.04
CA GLN A 126 3.66 2.08 -11.08
C GLN A 126 3.05 0.69 -11.32
N ILE A 127 1.98 0.35 -10.59
CA ILE A 127 1.27 -0.93 -10.77
C ILE A 127 0.74 -1.07 -12.20
N VAL A 128 0.09 -0.04 -12.74
CA VAL A 128 -0.40 -0.03 -14.13
C VAL A 128 0.75 -0.19 -15.14
N ASN A 129 1.91 0.42 -14.90
CA ASN A 129 3.07 0.23 -15.76
C ASN A 129 3.55 -1.23 -15.76
N VAL A 130 3.52 -1.93 -14.62
CA VAL A 130 3.85 -3.37 -14.55
C VAL A 130 2.89 -4.18 -15.44
N TYR A 131 1.58 -3.93 -15.37
CA TYR A 131 0.61 -4.58 -16.27
C TYR A 131 0.90 -4.30 -17.75
N LEU A 132 1.25 -3.06 -18.09
CA LEU A 132 1.56 -2.68 -19.46
C LEU A 132 2.83 -3.36 -19.98
N ASN A 133 3.87 -3.48 -19.15
CA ASN A 133 5.11 -4.18 -19.50
C ASN A 133 4.88 -5.67 -19.76
N LEU A 134 3.93 -6.29 -19.06
CA LEU A 134 3.60 -7.71 -19.20
C LEU A 134 2.41 -7.97 -20.14
N SER A 135 2.00 -6.98 -20.94
CA SER A 135 0.84 -7.08 -21.83
C SER A 135 0.99 -8.21 -22.86
N SER A 136 0.46 -9.38 -22.51
CA SER A 136 0.52 -10.61 -23.29
C SER A 136 -0.67 -11.50 -22.95
N GLU A 137 -1.07 -12.38 -23.87
CA GLU A 137 -2.16 -13.33 -23.63
C GLU A 137 -1.87 -14.24 -22.43
N LYS A 138 -0.61 -14.67 -22.25
CA LYS A 138 -0.19 -15.53 -21.13
C LYS A 138 -0.37 -14.87 -19.77
N PHE A 139 -0.02 -13.59 -19.65
CA PHE A 139 -0.21 -12.87 -18.40
C PHE A 139 -1.69 -12.50 -18.18
N ALA A 140 -2.44 -12.24 -19.24
CA ALA A 140 -3.88 -12.03 -19.15
C ALA A 140 -4.62 -13.27 -18.60
N GLU A 141 -4.18 -14.49 -18.96
CA GLU A 141 -4.68 -15.72 -18.36
C GLU A 141 -4.36 -15.80 -16.85
N CYS A 142 -3.17 -15.38 -16.44
CA CYS A 142 -2.80 -15.34 -15.02
C CYS A 142 -3.70 -14.39 -14.21
N ILE A 143 -4.01 -13.21 -14.77
CA ILE A 143 -4.94 -12.24 -14.16
C ILE A 143 -6.37 -12.81 -14.11
N ALA A 144 -6.84 -13.43 -15.20
CA ALA A 144 -8.19 -13.98 -15.26
C ALA A 144 -8.41 -15.18 -14.33
N ASN A 145 -7.34 -15.89 -13.97
CA ASN A 145 -7.35 -17.01 -13.03
C ASN A 145 -7.19 -16.58 -11.57
N ASP A 146 -7.02 -15.28 -11.28
CA ASP A 146 -7.04 -14.76 -9.92
C ASP A 146 -8.48 -14.82 -9.36
N GLU A 147 -8.75 -15.79 -8.47
CA GLU A 147 -10.02 -15.95 -7.74
C GLU A 147 -10.03 -15.18 -6.41
#